data_AF-A0A519ZP17-F1
#
_entry.id   AF-A0A519ZP17-F1
#
_cell.length_a   1.000
_cell.length_b   1.000
_cell.length_c   1.000
_cell.angle_alpha   90.00
_cell.angle_beta   90.00
_cell.angle_gamma   90.00
#
_symmetry.space_group_name_H-M   'P 1'
#
loop_
_entity.id
_entity.type
_entity.pdbx_description
1 polymer ?
#
loop_
_entity_poly.entity_id
_entity_poly.type
_entity_poly.pdbx_seq_one_letter_code
_entity_poly.pdbx_strand_id
1 'polypeptide(L)'
;MTKTNIVWSWAARLLVGLALVLLCAWGAALWYFNRPVEPPTRAQSQVAFERAVSWFKANEQTVLQDSNSALWLMIDHAARIKQDAYLGGLVQRHLALVYPQNNAAQDIWHRIVAPDGAAGRYTASERDGWDPYQRFLAYALTCDGSLSADPDVAAHLSPQACRPMHRKVWAGDPVCSTHQAVGLMLMQRERCGDQAAVSTVLDEVVADIDEQLHWDVVVRDAYLQRVLLLMWHADSASAAKPIWLVRVLRAQSADGGWSPRRQMPEWPAWLQPSLVRDFAARWRPGLAAHAGNASDFHASAQGLLITALASR
;
A
#
# COMPACT_ATOMS: atom_id res chain seq x y z
N MET A 1 40.07 35.33 -27.63
CA MET A 1 39.31 34.43 -26.75
C MET A 1 38.63 35.26 -25.67
N THR A 2 37.31 35.33 -25.69
CA THR A 2 36.51 36.18 -24.82
C THR A 2 36.32 35.51 -23.44
N LYS A 3 36.38 36.29 -22.36
CA LYS A 3 36.20 35.81 -20.97
C LYS A 3 34.93 34.96 -20.77
N THR A 4 33.92 35.16 -21.61
CA THR A 4 32.68 34.37 -21.64
C THR A 4 32.92 32.88 -21.85
N ASN A 5 33.86 32.48 -22.72
CA ASN A 5 34.08 31.05 -23.03
C ASN A 5 34.66 30.27 -21.85
N ILE A 6 35.40 30.95 -20.96
CA ILE A 6 35.99 30.33 -19.76
C ILE A 6 34.91 30.05 -18.71
N VAL A 7 34.00 31.02 -18.46
CA VAL A 7 32.94 30.87 -17.45
C VAL A 7 31.97 29.74 -17.82
N TRP A 8 31.58 29.65 -19.09
CA TRP A 8 30.72 28.56 -19.56
C TRP A 8 31.37 27.19 -19.40
N SER A 9 32.70 27.05 -19.59
CA SER A 9 33.37 25.76 -19.41
C SER A 9 33.41 25.31 -17.95
N TRP A 10 33.57 26.23 -17.00
CA TRP A 10 33.55 25.91 -15.56
C TRP A 10 32.15 25.51 -15.09
N ALA A 11 31.13 26.27 -15.48
CA ALA A 11 29.74 25.94 -15.13
C ALA A 11 29.33 24.57 -15.69
N ALA A 12 29.67 24.27 -16.95
CA ALA A 12 29.40 22.96 -17.54
C ALA A 12 30.10 21.83 -16.80
N ARG A 13 31.39 21.98 -16.46
CA ARG A 13 32.15 20.98 -15.68
C ARG A 13 31.55 20.76 -14.29
N LEU A 14 31.11 21.82 -13.62
CA LEU A 14 30.48 21.73 -12.31
C LEU A 14 29.12 21.03 -12.39
N LEU A 15 28.29 21.34 -13.39
CA LEU A 15 27.02 20.66 -13.61
C LEU A 15 27.20 19.18 -13.92
N VAL A 16 28.17 18.83 -14.77
CA VAL A 16 28.52 17.43 -15.06
C VAL A 16 29.02 16.74 -13.80
N GLY A 17 29.91 17.37 -13.03
CA GLY A 17 30.40 16.82 -11.77
C GLY A 17 29.27 16.57 -10.76
N LEU A 18 28.35 17.53 -10.61
CA LEU A 18 27.18 17.38 -9.76
C LEU A 18 26.25 16.26 -10.23
N ALA A 19 25.97 16.18 -11.54
CA ALA A 19 25.14 15.13 -12.11
C ALA A 19 25.74 13.73 -11.86
N LEU A 20 27.06 13.59 -12.01
CA LEU A 20 27.77 12.35 -11.71
C LEU A 20 27.68 11.97 -10.22
N VAL A 21 27.87 12.93 -9.31
CA VAL A 21 27.72 12.71 -7.88
C VAL A 21 26.30 12.26 -7.53
N LEU A 22 25.28 12.91 -8.09
CA LEU A 22 23.88 12.54 -7.87
C LEU A 22 23.57 11.15 -8.44
N LEU A 23 24.09 10.82 -9.62
CA LEU A 23 23.92 9.50 -10.23
C LEU A 23 24.59 8.41 -9.40
N CYS A 24 25.82 8.63 -8.92
CA CYS A 24 26.51 7.70 -8.04
C CYS A 24 25.80 7.54 -6.70
N ALA A 25 25.31 8.63 -6.10
CA ALA A 25 24.54 8.59 -4.87
C ALA A 25 23.23 7.82 -5.05
N TRP A 26 22.53 8.03 -6.17
CA TRP A 26 21.32 7.30 -6.53
C TRP A 26 21.61 5.81 -6.74
N GLY A 27 22.66 5.46 -7.50
CA GLY A 27 23.08 4.08 -7.70
C GLY A 27 23.46 3.38 -6.39
N ALA A 28 24.18 4.07 -5.51
CA ALA A 28 24.52 3.55 -4.18
C ALA A 28 23.27 3.36 -3.30
N ALA A 29 22.30 4.28 -3.35
CA ALA A 29 21.02 4.15 -2.67
C ALA A 29 20.25 2.94 -3.19
N LEU A 30 20.05 2.82 -4.51
CA LEU A 30 19.36 1.67 -5.12
C LEU A 30 20.00 0.34 -4.74
N TRP A 31 21.33 0.24 -4.83
CA TRP A 31 22.05 -0.95 -4.40
C TRP A 31 21.81 -1.23 -2.91
N TYR A 32 21.95 -0.22 -2.06
CA TYR A 32 21.77 -0.37 -0.62
C TYR A 32 20.35 -0.85 -0.27
N PHE A 33 19.31 -0.27 -0.87
CA PHE A 33 17.92 -0.62 -0.60
C PHE A 33 17.45 -1.94 -1.23
N ASN A 34 18.26 -2.52 -2.13
CA ASN A 34 18.01 -3.82 -2.77
C ASN A 34 19.06 -4.88 -2.43
N ARG A 35 19.98 -4.60 -1.49
CA ARG A 35 21.06 -5.51 -1.14
C ARG A 35 20.53 -6.83 -0.56
N PRO A 36 21.22 -7.96 -0.77
CA PRO A 36 20.88 -9.20 -0.08
C PRO A 36 21.07 -9.01 1.43
N VAL A 37 20.09 -9.47 2.20
CA VAL A 37 20.14 -9.59 3.66
C VAL A 37 19.51 -10.90 4.06
N GLU A 38 19.80 -11.37 5.27
CA GLU A 38 19.10 -12.52 5.83
C GLU A 38 17.60 -12.21 5.96
N PRO A 39 16.72 -13.17 5.59
CA PRO A 39 15.29 -13.01 5.82
C PRO A 39 15.00 -12.90 7.33
N PRO A 40 14.02 -12.07 7.74
CA PRO A 40 13.56 -12.07 9.12
C PRO A 40 13.14 -13.48 9.55
N THR A 41 13.49 -13.84 10.77
CA THR A 41 13.06 -15.13 11.32
C THR A 41 11.57 -15.11 11.60
N ARG A 42 10.93 -16.28 11.58
CA ARG A 42 9.51 -16.43 11.99
C ARG A 42 9.23 -15.81 13.35
N ALA A 43 10.16 -15.95 14.31
CA ALA A 43 10.06 -15.37 15.63
C ALA A 43 10.06 -13.83 15.61
N GLN A 44 10.91 -13.20 14.79
CA GLN A 44 10.92 -11.74 14.62
C GLN A 44 9.57 -11.24 14.05
N SER A 45 9.06 -11.92 13.02
CA SER A 45 7.75 -11.59 12.44
C SER A 45 6.60 -11.81 13.43
N GLN A 46 6.66 -12.87 14.25
CA GLN A 46 5.67 -13.16 15.29
C GLN A 46 5.64 -12.07 16.37
N VAL A 47 6.81 -11.64 16.86
CA VAL A 47 6.89 -10.55 17.84
C VAL A 47 6.32 -9.25 17.27
N ALA A 48 6.61 -8.95 15.99
CA ALA A 48 6.03 -7.78 15.33
C ALA A 48 4.50 -7.89 15.20
N PHE A 49 3.97 -9.08 14.85
CA PHE A 49 2.53 -9.33 14.81
C PHE A 49 1.86 -9.10 16.18
N GLU A 50 2.43 -9.64 17.26
CA GLU A 50 1.87 -9.49 18.62
C GLU A 50 1.85 -8.03 19.08
N ARG A 51 2.88 -7.26 18.72
CA ARG A 51 2.93 -5.80 18.96
C ARG A 51 1.85 -5.08 18.16
N ALA A 52 1.61 -5.48 16.91
CA ALA A 52 0.54 -4.94 16.09
C ALA A 52 -0.84 -5.22 16.70
N VAL A 53 -1.10 -6.46 17.14
CA VAL A 53 -2.34 -6.81 17.87
C VAL A 53 -2.50 -5.96 19.13
N SER A 54 -1.42 -5.73 19.87
CA SER A 54 -1.44 -4.87 21.06
C SER A 54 -1.79 -3.41 20.72
N TRP A 55 -1.27 -2.89 19.59
CA TRP A 55 -1.65 -1.58 19.09
C TRP A 55 -3.15 -1.51 18.76
N PHE A 56 -3.70 -2.53 18.08
CA PHE A 56 -5.13 -2.60 17.79
C PHE A 56 -6.00 -2.63 19.05
N LYS A 57 -5.57 -3.31 20.12
CA LYS A 57 -6.25 -3.29 21.42
C LYS A 57 -6.26 -1.91 22.05
N ALA A 58 -5.12 -1.22 22.01
CA ALA A 58 -4.99 0.12 22.58
C ALA A 58 -5.76 1.19 21.80
N ASN A 59 -6.01 0.97 20.51
CA ASN A 59 -6.65 1.92 19.59
C ASN A 59 -8.02 1.45 19.08
N GLU A 60 -8.63 0.44 19.72
CA GLU A 60 -9.84 -0.23 19.23
C GLU A 60 -10.97 0.77 18.91
N GLN A 61 -11.24 1.73 19.79
CA GLN A 61 -12.31 2.70 19.60
C GLN A 61 -12.13 3.54 18.33
N THR A 62 -10.91 3.99 18.06
CA THR A 62 -10.58 4.77 16.86
C THR A 62 -10.66 3.90 15.61
N VAL A 63 -10.14 2.67 15.68
CA VAL A 63 -10.14 1.72 14.57
C VAL A 63 -11.58 1.38 14.16
N LEU A 64 -12.47 1.09 15.10
CA LEU A 64 -13.87 0.74 14.83
C LEU A 64 -14.66 1.82 14.09
N GLN A 65 -14.22 3.09 14.13
CA GLN A 65 -14.88 4.21 13.45
C GLN A 65 -14.51 4.32 11.96
N ASP A 66 -13.48 3.61 11.50
CA ASP A 66 -13.05 3.66 10.12
C ASP A 66 -13.89 2.72 9.24
N SER A 67 -14.38 3.23 8.11
CA SER A 67 -15.27 2.53 7.19
C SER A 67 -14.56 1.90 5.99
N ASN A 68 -13.23 1.91 5.92
CA ASN A 68 -12.50 1.37 4.79
C ASN A 68 -12.48 -0.16 4.81
N SER A 69 -13.39 -0.77 4.07
CA SER A 69 -13.55 -2.23 3.99
C SER A 69 -12.31 -2.98 3.49
N ALA A 70 -11.43 -2.35 2.70
CA ALA A 70 -10.19 -2.99 2.28
C ALA A 70 -9.23 -3.22 3.46
N LEU A 71 -9.18 -2.28 4.42
CA LEU A 71 -8.38 -2.44 5.64
C LEU A 71 -8.95 -3.50 6.57
N TRP A 72 -10.27 -3.55 6.68
CA TRP A 72 -10.96 -4.57 7.46
C TRP A 72 -10.78 -5.99 6.90
N LEU A 73 -10.70 -6.12 5.57
CA LEU A 73 -10.32 -7.39 4.93
C LEU A 73 -8.90 -7.80 5.32
N MET A 74 -7.96 -6.86 5.42
CA MET A 74 -6.60 -7.18 5.86
C MET A 74 -6.59 -7.72 7.29
N ILE A 75 -7.38 -7.13 8.20
CA ILE A 75 -7.52 -7.64 9.58
C ILE A 75 -8.17 -9.03 9.58
N ASP A 76 -9.24 -9.24 8.81
CA ASP A 76 -9.92 -10.54 8.72
C ASP A 76 -8.97 -11.63 8.22
N HIS A 77 -8.19 -11.35 7.18
CA HIS A 77 -7.16 -12.27 6.69
C HIS A 77 -6.10 -12.55 7.76
N ALA A 78 -5.57 -11.52 8.43
CA ALA A 78 -4.58 -11.71 9.49
C ALA A 78 -5.14 -12.55 10.65
N ALA A 79 -6.40 -12.33 11.04
CA ALA A 79 -7.10 -13.09 12.06
C ALA A 79 -7.20 -14.57 11.68
N ARG A 80 -7.56 -14.88 10.43
CA ARG A 80 -7.66 -16.28 9.95
C ARG A 80 -6.31 -16.98 9.88
N ILE A 81 -5.27 -16.28 9.38
CA ILE A 81 -3.91 -16.82 9.27
C ILE A 81 -3.35 -17.21 10.63
N LYS A 82 -3.56 -16.36 11.63
CA LYS A 82 -3.01 -16.55 12.98
C LYS A 82 -3.99 -17.20 13.96
N GLN A 83 -5.23 -17.45 13.54
CA GLN A 83 -6.33 -17.88 14.39
C GLN A 83 -6.48 -16.98 15.63
N ASP A 84 -6.29 -15.66 15.45
CA ASP A 84 -6.33 -14.69 16.54
C ASP A 84 -7.78 -14.31 16.86
N ALA A 85 -8.27 -14.79 18.01
CA ALA A 85 -9.65 -14.60 18.44
C ALA A 85 -10.01 -13.11 18.69
N TYR A 86 -9.04 -12.28 19.11
CA TYR A 86 -9.30 -10.86 19.34
C TYR A 86 -9.54 -10.15 18.01
N LEU A 87 -8.67 -10.35 17.01
CA LEU A 87 -8.83 -9.74 15.70
C LEU A 87 -10.11 -10.22 15.00
N GLY A 88 -10.42 -11.52 15.09
CA GLY A 88 -11.68 -12.05 14.56
C GLY A 88 -12.89 -11.39 15.22
N GLY A 89 -12.88 -11.24 16.55
CA GLY A 89 -13.93 -10.52 17.28
C GLY A 89 -13.99 -9.03 16.93
N LEU A 90 -12.86 -8.38 16.66
CA LEU A 90 -12.78 -6.98 16.26
C LEU A 90 -13.48 -6.74 14.91
N VAL A 91 -13.23 -7.61 13.92
CA VAL A 91 -13.92 -7.56 12.62
C VAL A 91 -15.43 -7.70 12.79
N GLN A 92 -15.90 -8.65 13.61
CA GLN A 92 -17.32 -8.83 13.87
C GLN A 92 -17.97 -7.61 14.52
N ARG A 93 -17.28 -6.95 15.47
CA ARG A 93 -17.76 -5.70 16.07
C ARG A 93 -17.87 -4.57 15.04
N HIS A 94 -16.88 -4.43 14.16
CA HIS A 94 -16.96 -3.46 13.06
C HIS A 94 -18.15 -3.73 12.14
N LEU A 95 -18.32 -4.98 11.70
CA LEU A 95 -19.43 -5.37 10.83
C LEU A 95 -20.79 -5.06 11.48
N ALA A 96 -20.94 -5.35 12.77
CA ALA A 96 -22.16 -5.05 13.52
C ALA A 96 -22.42 -3.54 13.68
N LEU A 97 -21.35 -2.71 13.77
CA LEU A 97 -21.44 -1.26 13.93
C LEU A 97 -21.77 -0.54 12.62
N VAL A 98 -21.07 -0.89 11.54
CA VAL A 98 -21.16 -0.20 10.24
C VAL A 98 -22.27 -0.77 9.36
N TYR A 99 -22.54 -2.06 9.45
CA TYR A 99 -23.53 -2.76 8.62
C TYR A 99 -24.62 -3.41 9.50
N PRO A 100 -25.45 -2.62 10.22
CA PRO A 100 -26.57 -3.18 10.95
C PRO A 100 -27.46 -4.00 9.99
N GLN A 101 -28.03 -5.11 10.47
CA GLN A 101 -28.60 -6.17 9.61
C GLN A 101 -29.62 -5.71 8.55
N ASN A 102 -30.28 -4.56 8.75
CA ASN A 102 -31.25 -4.01 7.81
C ASN A 102 -30.61 -3.18 6.66
N ASN A 103 -29.34 -2.78 6.79
CA ASN A 103 -28.62 -1.94 5.83
C ASN A 103 -27.45 -2.66 5.13
N ALA A 104 -27.04 -3.85 5.59
CA ALA A 104 -25.93 -4.59 4.98
C ALA A 104 -26.15 -4.94 3.49
N ALA A 105 -27.42 -5.09 3.07
CA ALA A 105 -27.77 -5.31 1.66
C ALA A 105 -27.73 -4.03 0.80
N GLN A 106 -27.44 -2.87 1.40
CA GLN A 106 -27.38 -1.58 0.70
C GLN A 106 -25.95 -1.12 0.40
N ASP A 107 -24.92 -1.77 0.97
CA ASP A 107 -23.54 -1.36 0.75
C ASP A 107 -22.74 -2.45 0.03
N ILE A 108 -22.25 -2.15 -1.16
CA ILE A 108 -21.41 -3.07 -1.95
C ILE A 108 -20.09 -3.39 -1.26
N TRP A 109 -19.56 -2.48 -0.43
CA TRP A 109 -18.26 -2.62 0.20
C TRP A 109 -18.27 -3.64 1.35
N HIS A 110 -19.45 -3.95 1.89
CA HIS A 110 -19.62 -5.01 2.89
C HIS A 110 -19.08 -6.36 2.38
N ARG A 111 -19.28 -6.67 1.09
CA ARG A 111 -18.82 -7.93 0.49
C ARG A 111 -17.30 -8.06 0.39
N ILE A 112 -16.55 -6.96 0.52
CA ILE A 112 -15.09 -7.06 0.61
C ILE A 112 -14.73 -7.93 1.81
N VAL A 113 -15.32 -7.66 2.99
CA VAL A 113 -15.00 -8.34 4.26
C VAL A 113 -15.88 -9.58 4.49
N ALA A 114 -17.14 -9.53 4.08
CA ALA A 114 -18.11 -10.62 4.25
C ALA A 114 -18.57 -11.13 2.86
N PRO A 115 -17.79 -12.02 2.21
CA PRO A 115 -18.02 -12.42 0.81
C PRO A 115 -19.39 -13.09 0.57
N ASP A 116 -19.90 -13.82 1.57
CA ASP A 116 -21.21 -14.47 1.56
C ASP A 116 -22.38 -13.50 1.82
N GLY A 117 -22.10 -12.23 2.09
CA GLY A 117 -23.10 -11.19 2.26
C GLY A 117 -23.89 -10.91 0.98
N ALA A 118 -25.10 -10.36 1.12
CA ALA A 118 -25.92 -9.97 -0.02
C ALA A 118 -25.16 -9.00 -0.94
N ALA A 119 -25.33 -9.16 -2.26
CA ALA A 119 -24.85 -8.20 -3.24
C ALA A 119 -25.51 -6.84 -2.97
N GLY A 120 -24.72 -5.94 -2.39
CA GLY A 120 -25.12 -4.55 -2.18
C GLY A 120 -25.61 -3.93 -3.49
N ARG A 121 -26.47 -2.93 -3.38
CA ARG A 121 -26.88 -2.12 -4.53
C ARG A 121 -26.24 -0.75 -4.41
N TYR A 122 -26.07 -0.09 -5.53
CA TYR A 122 -25.64 1.29 -5.58
C TYR A 122 -26.50 2.03 -6.62
N THR A 123 -26.63 3.32 -6.43
CA THR A 123 -27.32 4.23 -7.33
C THR A 123 -26.34 4.78 -8.36
N ALA A 124 -26.87 5.26 -9.50
CA ALA A 124 -26.04 5.96 -10.48
C ALA A 124 -25.35 7.19 -9.86
N SER A 125 -26.02 7.93 -8.96
CA SER A 125 -25.44 9.09 -8.28
C SER A 125 -24.27 8.72 -7.37
N GLU A 126 -24.32 7.57 -6.68
CA GLU A 126 -23.18 7.09 -5.89
C GLU A 126 -22.02 6.72 -6.81
N ARG A 127 -22.29 5.95 -7.88
CA ARG A 127 -21.28 5.54 -8.86
C ARG A 127 -20.56 6.74 -9.48
N ASP A 128 -21.31 7.77 -9.86
CA ASP A 128 -20.76 8.95 -10.52
C ASP A 128 -19.86 9.78 -9.56
N GLY A 129 -20.03 9.62 -8.24
CA GLY A 129 -19.17 10.20 -7.22
C GLY A 129 -17.91 9.40 -6.88
N TRP A 130 -17.78 8.18 -7.41
CA TRP A 130 -16.62 7.31 -7.14
C TRP A 130 -15.41 7.68 -7.98
N ASP A 131 -14.24 7.50 -7.38
CA ASP A 131 -12.97 7.52 -8.08
C ASP A 131 -12.88 6.36 -9.11
N PRO A 132 -12.06 6.50 -10.18
CA PRO A 132 -11.90 5.46 -11.20
C PRO A 132 -11.61 4.06 -10.63
N TYR A 133 -10.72 3.96 -9.65
CA TYR A 133 -10.37 2.66 -9.04
C TYR A 133 -11.54 2.09 -8.22
N GLN A 134 -12.38 2.93 -7.59
CA GLN A 134 -13.54 2.46 -6.83
C GLN A 134 -14.59 1.86 -7.77
N ARG A 135 -14.82 2.44 -8.95
CA ARG A 135 -15.69 1.81 -9.97
C ARG A 135 -15.17 0.45 -10.41
N PHE A 136 -13.85 0.32 -10.58
CA PHE A 136 -13.21 -0.96 -10.86
C PHE A 136 -13.40 -1.98 -9.71
N LEU A 137 -13.20 -1.58 -8.45
CA LEU A 137 -13.45 -2.45 -7.30
C LEU A 137 -14.93 -2.85 -7.18
N ALA A 138 -15.85 -1.93 -7.46
CA ALA A 138 -17.28 -2.20 -7.47
C ALA A 138 -17.64 -3.26 -8.54
N TYR A 139 -17.09 -3.13 -9.75
CA TYR A 139 -17.22 -4.16 -10.79
C TYR A 139 -16.64 -5.50 -10.33
N ALA A 140 -15.43 -5.48 -9.76
CA ALA A 140 -14.76 -6.68 -9.27
C ALA A 140 -15.55 -7.43 -8.17
N LEU A 141 -16.37 -6.71 -7.40
CA LEU A 141 -17.20 -7.29 -6.33
C LEU A 141 -18.56 -7.76 -6.79
N THR A 142 -19.13 -7.11 -7.80
CA THR A 142 -20.54 -7.31 -8.19
C THR A 142 -20.70 -8.09 -9.49
N CYS A 143 -19.64 -8.16 -10.30
CA CYS A 143 -19.67 -8.60 -11.70
C CYS A 143 -20.78 -7.89 -12.53
N ASP A 144 -21.15 -6.66 -12.14
CA ASP A 144 -22.24 -5.92 -12.77
C ASP A 144 -21.89 -5.57 -14.22
N GLY A 145 -22.64 -6.14 -15.16
CA GLY A 145 -22.45 -5.92 -16.59
C GLY A 145 -22.58 -4.44 -17.00
N SER A 146 -23.32 -3.62 -16.24
CA SER A 146 -23.43 -2.18 -16.50
C SER A 146 -22.13 -1.42 -16.22
N LEU A 147 -21.29 -1.91 -15.29
CA LEU A 147 -19.96 -1.37 -15.03
C LEU A 147 -18.91 -1.91 -16.01
N SER A 148 -19.16 -3.05 -16.65
CA SER A 148 -18.20 -3.59 -17.63
C SER A 148 -17.96 -2.67 -18.83
N ALA A 149 -18.93 -1.79 -19.15
CA ALA A 149 -18.84 -0.77 -20.19
C ALA A 149 -18.25 0.57 -19.69
N ASP A 150 -17.97 0.71 -18.39
CA ASP A 150 -17.36 1.92 -17.84
C ASP A 150 -15.89 2.02 -18.32
N PRO A 151 -15.46 3.16 -18.90
CA PRO A 151 -14.11 3.31 -19.43
C PRO A 151 -13.02 3.18 -18.36
N ASP A 152 -13.30 3.56 -17.11
CA ASP A 152 -12.37 3.42 -16.00
C ASP A 152 -12.19 1.96 -15.61
N VAL A 153 -13.27 1.17 -15.64
CA VAL A 153 -13.22 -0.29 -15.43
C VAL A 153 -12.42 -0.95 -16.55
N ALA A 154 -12.72 -0.63 -17.81
CA ALA A 154 -11.99 -1.17 -18.96
C ALA A 154 -10.49 -0.82 -18.91
N ALA A 155 -10.13 0.38 -18.44
CA ALA A 155 -8.74 0.78 -18.26
C ALA A 155 -8.03 -0.10 -17.21
N HIS A 156 -8.66 -0.40 -16.08
CA HIS A 156 -8.07 -1.24 -15.02
C HIS A 156 -8.05 -2.74 -15.35
N LEU A 157 -8.83 -3.19 -16.34
CA LEU A 157 -8.71 -4.54 -16.90
C LEU A 157 -7.50 -4.68 -17.85
N SER A 158 -6.82 -3.59 -18.18
CA SER A 158 -5.62 -3.61 -19.02
C SER A 158 -4.33 -3.61 -18.18
N PRO A 159 -3.29 -4.34 -18.59
CA PRO A 159 -1.97 -4.23 -17.94
C PRO A 159 -1.32 -2.85 -18.14
N GLN A 160 -1.91 -1.98 -18.96
CA GLN A 160 -1.42 -0.62 -19.23
C GLN A 160 -2.08 0.46 -18.35
N ALA A 161 -2.97 0.07 -17.42
CA ALA A 161 -3.70 1.00 -16.55
C ALA A 161 -2.75 1.98 -15.85
N CYS A 162 -1.67 1.45 -15.25
CA CYS A 162 -0.68 2.20 -14.49
C CYS A 162 0.61 2.51 -15.27
N ARG A 163 0.64 2.28 -16.59
CA ARG A 163 1.80 2.55 -17.46
C ARG A 163 1.62 3.81 -18.33
N PRO A 164 2.73 4.53 -18.65
CA PRO A 164 4.08 4.30 -18.16
C PRO A 164 4.25 4.76 -16.69
N MET A 165 4.99 3.98 -15.89
CA MET A 165 5.08 4.16 -14.43
C MET A 165 5.57 5.56 -14.01
N HIS A 166 6.53 6.14 -14.74
CA HIS A 166 7.07 7.46 -14.39
C HIS A 166 6.02 8.57 -14.38
N ARG A 167 5.00 8.47 -15.24
CA ARG A 167 3.93 9.47 -15.33
C ARG A 167 2.76 9.11 -14.43
N LYS A 168 2.26 7.88 -14.52
CA LYS A 168 1.02 7.48 -13.85
C LYS A 168 1.21 7.09 -12.39
N VAL A 169 2.37 6.52 -12.05
CA VAL A 169 2.66 6.05 -10.68
C VAL A 169 3.53 7.05 -9.93
N TRP A 170 4.71 7.37 -10.45
CA TRP A 170 5.68 8.18 -9.70
C TRP A 170 5.30 9.66 -9.62
N ALA A 171 4.75 10.22 -10.70
CA ALA A 171 4.28 11.60 -10.74
C ALA A 171 2.76 11.76 -10.51
N GLY A 172 2.01 10.66 -10.53
CA GLY A 172 0.56 10.63 -10.41
C GLY A 172 0.12 9.93 -9.13
N ASP A 173 -0.44 8.73 -9.29
CA ASP A 173 -0.97 7.91 -8.20
C ASP A 173 0.02 6.78 -7.82
N PRO A 174 0.75 6.92 -6.70
CA PRO A 174 1.73 5.91 -6.29
C PRO A 174 1.13 4.56 -5.89
N VAL A 175 -0.19 4.47 -5.71
CA VAL A 175 -0.91 3.24 -5.33
C VAL A 175 -1.77 2.67 -6.47
N CYS A 176 -1.64 3.19 -7.70
CA CYS A 176 -2.37 2.69 -8.87
C CYS A 176 -2.26 1.17 -9.03
N SER A 177 -1.05 0.63 -9.07
CA SER A 177 -0.84 -0.81 -9.30
C SER A 177 -1.35 -1.67 -8.14
N THR A 178 -1.27 -1.17 -6.89
CA THR A 178 -1.78 -1.92 -5.74
C THR A 178 -3.31 -1.94 -5.71
N HIS A 179 -3.97 -0.82 -6.04
CA HIS A 179 -5.43 -0.78 -6.22
C HIS A 179 -5.89 -1.69 -7.37
N GLN A 180 -5.17 -1.68 -8.51
CA GLN A 180 -5.46 -2.56 -9.62
C GLN A 180 -5.31 -4.03 -9.23
N ALA A 181 -4.22 -4.39 -8.56
CA ALA A 181 -4.00 -5.76 -8.09
C ALA A 181 -5.11 -6.24 -7.14
N VAL A 182 -5.52 -5.41 -6.18
CA VAL A 182 -6.64 -5.73 -5.27
C VAL A 182 -7.93 -5.99 -6.04
N GLY A 183 -8.27 -5.15 -7.02
CA GLY A 183 -9.47 -5.36 -7.83
C GLY A 183 -9.40 -6.66 -8.65
N LEU A 184 -8.25 -6.99 -9.25
CA LEU A 184 -8.07 -8.25 -9.97
C LEU A 184 -8.15 -9.48 -9.04
N MET A 185 -7.60 -9.40 -7.83
CA MET A 185 -7.76 -10.45 -6.81
C MET A 185 -9.22 -10.63 -6.38
N LEU A 186 -9.98 -9.53 -6.25
CA LEU A 186 -11.42 -9.59 -5.99
C LEU A 186 -12.17 -10.21 -7.18
N MET A 187 -11.80 -9.88 -8.43
CA MET A 187 -12.37 -10.52 -9.62
C MET A 187 -12.11 -12.03 -9.64
N GLN A 188 -10.91 -12.48 -9.26
CA GLN A 188 -10.62 -13.92 -9.13
C GLN A 188 -11.51 -14.57 -8.07
N ARG A 189 -11.69 -13.91 -6.93
CA ARG A 189 -12.53 -14.39 -5.82
C ARG A 189 -14.00 -14.52 -6.24
N GLU A 190 -14.54 -13.48 -6.88
CA GLU A 190 -15.95 -13.42 -7.30
C GLU A 190 -16.20 -14.09 -8.66
N ARG A 191 -15.15 -14.56 -9.34
CA ARG A 191 -15.18 -15.13 -10.69
C ARG A 191 -15.79 -14.18 -11.75
N CYS A 192 -15.49 -12.88 -11.63
CA CYS A 192 -15.92 -11.90 -12.62
C CYS A 192 -15.03 -11.96 -13.88
N GLY A 193 -15.64 -11.99 -15.06
CA GLY A 193 -14.93 -11.98 -16.34
C GLY A 193 -14.16 -13.27 -16.65
N ASP A 194 -13.31 -13.21 -17.70
CA ASP A 194 -12.44 -14.33 -18.08
C ASP A 194 -11.29 -14.48 -17.07
N GLN A 195 -11.33 -15.57 -16.32
CA GLN A 195 -10.38 -15.84 -15.23
C GLN A 195 -8.94 -16.02 -15.73
N ALA A 196 -8.74 -16.53 -16.94
CA ALA A 196 -7.40 -16.66 -17.50
C ALA A 196 -6.82 -15.27 -17.81
N ALA A 197 -7.62 -14.40 -18.45
CA ALA A 197 -7.24 -13.03 -18.72
C ALA A 197 -6.97 -12.23 -17.43
N VAL A 198 -7.85 -12.35 -16.42
CA VAL A 198 -7.66 -11.69 -15.11
C VAL A 198 -6.36 -12.14 -14.46
N SER A 199 -6.04 -13.44 -14.49
CA SER A 199 -4.78 -13.96 -13.94
C SER A 199 -3.57 -13.39 -14.68
N THR A 200 -3.59 -13.36 -16.01
CA THR A 200 -2.48 -12.79 -16.80
C THR A 200 -2.26 -11.31 -16.48
N VAL A 201 -3.33 -10.52 -16.38
CA VAL A 201 -3.20 -9.09 -16.02
C VAL A 201 -2.70 -8.95 -14.58
N LEU A 202 -3.16 -9.77 -13.64
CA LEU A 202 -2.67 -9.75 -12.27
C LEU A 202 -1.17 -10.04 -12.20
N ASP A 203 -0.69 -11.06 -12.91
CA ASP A 203 0.73 -11.40 -12.94
C ASP A 203 1.58 -10.24 -13.49
N GLU A 204 1.11 -9.56 -14.54
CA GLU A 204 1.78 -8.36 -15.09
C GLU A 204 1.79 -7.19 -14.09
N VAL A 205 0.68 -6.95 -13.39
CA VAL A 205 0.58 -5.90 -12.37
C VAL A 205 1.47 -6.20 -11.16
N VAL A 206 1.56 -7.46 -10.75
CA VAL A 206 2.44 -7.93 -9.68
C VAL A 206 3.91 -7.74 -10.07
N ALA A 207 4.28 -7.99 -11.33
CA ALA A 207 5.61 -7.67 -11.84
C ALA A 207 5.90 -6.15 -11.82
N ASP A 208 4.93 -5.31 -12.17
CA ASP A 208 5.06 -3.84 -12.03
C ASP A 208 5.24 -3.41 -10.57
N ILE A 209 4.58 -4.09 -9.61
CA ILE A 209 4.76 -3.84 -8.17
C ILE A 209 6.18 -4.17 -7.71
N ASP A 210 6.75 -5.30 -8.16
CA ASP A 210 8.15 -5.67 -7.87
C ASP A 210 9.12 -4.62 -8.42
N GLU A 211 8.93 -4.19 -9.68
CA GLU A 211 9.74 -3.13 -10.28
C GLU A 211 9.63 -1.83 -9.48
N GLN A 212 8.41 -1.43 -9.08
CA GLN A 212 8.22 -0.23 -8.27
C GLN A 212 8.95 -0.30 -6.92
N LEU A 213 8.97 -1.46 -6.25
CA LEU A 213 9.73 -1.63 -5.01
C LEU A 213 11.25 -1.61 -5.23
N HIS A 214 11.71 -2.02 -6.42
CA HIS A 214 13.12 -1.90 -6.77
C HIS A 214 13.58 -0.44 -6.81
N TRP A 215 12.73 0.46 -7.29
CA TRP A 215 13.03 1.89 -7.41
C TRP A 215 12.57 2.73 -6.20
N ASP A 216 11.57 2.29 -5.43
CA ASP A 216 11.05 3.03 -4.26
C ASP A 216 11.91 2.80 -3.01
N VAL A 217 12.86 3.70 -2.84
CA VAL A 217 13.78 3.69 -1.69
C VAL A 217 13.17 4.23 -0.40
N VAL A 218 11.90 4.65 -0.37
CA VAL A 218 11.26 5.26 0.81
C VAL A 218 10.15 4.37 1.34
N VAL A 219 10.23 4.00 2.62
CA VAL A 219 9.12 3.30 3.29
C VAL A 219 8.02 4.32 3.59
N ARG A 220 6.87 4.16 2.96
CA ARG A 220 5.65 4.96 3.13
C ARG A 220 4.45 4.03 2.93
N ASP A 221 3.24 4.56 3.03
CA ASP A 221 2.01 3.78 2.76
C ASP A 221 2.09 2.94 1.48
N ALA A 222 2.37 3.55 0.32
CA ALA A 222 2.53 2.81 -0.94
C ALA A 222 3.61 1.70 -0.91
N TYR A 223 4.65 1.85 -0.09
CA TYR A 223 5.68 0.81 0.06
C TYR A 223 5.11 -0.40 0.82
N LEU A 224 4.39 -0.15 1.92
CA LEU A 224 3.72 -1.20 2.69
C LEU A 224 2.70 -1.95 1.83
N GLN A 225 1.86 -1.23 1.08
CA GLN A 225 0.90 -1.83 0.16
C GLN A 225 1.58 -2.74 -0.88
N ARG A 226 2.68 -2.31 -1.49
CA ARG A 226 3.40 -3.11 -2.49
C ARG A 226 4.01 -4.38 -1.89
N VAL A 227 4.67 -4.27 -0.73
CA VAL A 227 5.21 -5.45 -0.04
C VAL A 227 4.09 -6.41 0.35
N LEU A 228 2.99 -5.88 0.87
CA LEU A 228 1.80 -6.65 1.20
C LEU A 228 1.27 -7.40 -0.03
N LEU A 229 1.06 -6.72 -1.15
CA LEU A 229 0.46 -7.32 -2.35
C LEU A 229 1.33 -8.45 -2.93
N LEU A 230 2.66 -8.30 -2.96
CA LEU A 230 3.56 -9.38 -3.37
C LEU A 230 3.38 -10.64 -2.49
N MET A 231 3.37 -10.45 -1.17
CA MET A 231 3.26 -11.56 -0.22
C MET A 231 1.86 -12.19 -0.22
N TRP A 232 0.82 -11.36 -0.35
CA TRP A 232 -0.57 -11.79 -0.28
C TRP A 232 -0.97 -12.55 -1.55
N HIS A 233 -0.59 -12.05 -2.74
CA HIS A 233 -0.86 -12.74 -4.00
C HIS A 233 -0.21 -14.13 -4.07
N ALA A 234 1.07 -14.24 -3.68
CA ALA A 234 1.79 -15.50 -3.68
C ALA A 234 1.46 -16.42 -2.48
N ASP A 235 0.65 -15.94 -1.54
CA ASP A 235 0.43 -16.53 -0.22
C ASP A 235 1.73 -16.95 0.49
N SER A 236 2.81 -16.19 0.28
CA SER A 236 4.16 -16.54 0.71
C SER A 236 5.03 -15.32 0.97
N ALA A 237 5.78 -15.37 2.08
CA ALA A 237 6.79 -14.37 2.40
C ALA A 237 7.96 -14.36 1.41
N SER A 238 8.23 -15.45 0.70
CA SER A 238 9.36 -15.55 -0.24
C SER A 238 9.16 -14.72 -1.51
N ALA A 239 7.94 -14.22 -1.76
CA ALA A 239 7.65 -13.36 -2.90
C ALA A 239 8.21 -11.93 -2.73
N ALA A 240 8.45 -11.49 -1.50
CA ALA A 240 9.10 -10.21 -1.24
C ALA A 240 10.60 -10.42 -0.95
N LYS A 241 11.47 -9.52 -1.45
CA LYS A 241 12.89 -9.56 -1.10
C LYS A 241 13.06 -9.39 0.42
N PRO A 242 13.96 -10.16 1.07
CA PRO A 242 14.23 -10.07 2.51
C PRO A 242 14.42 -8.65 3.03
N ILE A 243 15.18 -7.82 2.31
CA ILE A 243 15.43 -6.42 2.70
C ILE A 243 14.14 -5.62 2.77
N TRP A 244 13.17 -5.88 1.89
CA TRP A 244 11.93 -5.13 1.90
C TRP A 244 11.11 -5.41 3.14
N LEU A 245 11.02 -6.68 3.54
CA LEU A 245 10.34 -7.10 4.76
C LEU A 245 11.07 -6.59 6.02
N VAL A 246 12.41 -6.69 6.07
CA VAL A 246 13.22 -6.13 7.18
C VAL A 246 12.89 -4.65 7.40
N ARG A 247 12.72 -3.88 6.32
CA ARG A 247 12.38 -2.46 6.39
C ARG A 247 10.98 -2.22 6.94
N VAL A 248 9.99 -3.02 6.55
CA VAL A 248 8.65 -2.98 7.14
C VAL A 248 8.71 -3.24 8.64
N LEU A 249 9.41 -4.30 9.07
CA LEU A 249 9.53 -4.63 10.50
C LEU A 249 10.23 -3.53 11.30
N ARG A 250 11.28 -2.92 10.74
CA ARG A 250 12.01 -1.80 11.38
C ARG A 250 11.22 -0.50 11.41
N ALA A 251 10.27 -0.33 10.49
CA ALA A 251 9.37 0.83 10.46
C ALA A 251 8.20 0.71 11.46
N GLN A 252 8.06 -0.42 12.16
CA GLN A 252 7.09 -0.58 13.24
C GLN A 252 7.46 0.33 14.41
N SER A 253 6.56 1.24 14.76
CA SER A 253 6.71 2.18 15.86
C SER A 253 6.82 1.46 17.21
N ALA A 254 7.25 2.18 18.25
CA ALA A 254 7.34 1.64 19.61
C ALA A 254 5.97 1.15 20.14
N ASP A 255 4.88 1.83 19.76
CA ASP A 255 3.50 1.51 20.12
C ASP A 255 2.94 0.24 19.43
N GLY A 256 3.69 -0.34 18.48
CA GLY A 256 3.32 -1.55 17.75
C GLY A 256 2.61 -1.31 16.42
N GLY A 257 2.22 -0.07 16.11
CA GLY A 257 1.62 0.27 14.82
C GLY A 257 2.63 0.74 13.77
N TRP A 258 2.13 1.17 12.62
CA TRP A 258 2.91 1.80 11.56
C TRP A 258 2.36 3.19 11.25
N SER A 259 3.27 4.09 10.89
CA SER A 259 2.94 5.47 10.50
C SER A 259 2.94 5.60 8.98
N PRO A 260 2.05 6.42 8.38
CA PRO A 260 2.01 6.66 6.93
C PRO A 260 3.18 7.53 6.46
N ARG A 261 4.00 8.03 7.40
CA ARG A 261 5.14 8.89 7.12
C ARG A 261 6.16 8.20 6.22
N ARG A 262 6.88 9.05 5.47
CA ARG A 262 8.10 8.66 4.75
C ARG A 262 9.21 8.37 5.76
N GLN A 263 9.61 7.11 5.84
CA GLN A 263 10.69 6.62 6.67
C GLN A 263 11.77 6.00 5.77
N MET A 264 13.01 6.19 6.17
CA MET A 264 14.15 5.42 5.68
C MET A 264 14.74 4.73 6.91
N PRO A 265 14.15 3.63 7.41
CA PRO A 265 14.43 3.11 8.75
C PRO A 265 15.91 2.75 9.00
N GLU A 266 16.72 2.64 7.95
CA GLU A 266 18.15 2.43 8.03
C GLU A 266 18.98 3.69 8.26
N TRP A 267 18.39 4.87 8.03
CA TRP A 267 19.06 6.15 8.23
C TRP A 267 18.92 6.60 9.69
N PRO A 268 19.96 7.22 10.26
CA PRO A 268 19.85 7.90 11.54
C PRO A 268 18.66 8.87 11.56
N ALA A 269 18.03 9.05 12.72
CA ALA A 269 16.88 9.94 12.88
C ALA A 269 17.14 11.34 12.29
N TRP A 270 18.35 11.88 12.46
CA TRP A 270 18.77 13.21 11.97
C TRP A 270 18.84 13.35 10.44
N LEU A 271 18.87 12.24 9.69
CA LEU A 271 18.86 12.21 8.22
C LEU A 271 17.47 11.90 7.63
N GLN A 272 16.47 11.62 8.47
CA GLN A 272 15.16 11.22 7.97
C GLN A 272 14.53 12.34 7.11
N PRO A 273 13.91 12.01 5.96
CA PRO A 273 13.17 12.99 5.16
C PRO A 273 12.08 13.73 5.97
N SER A 274 11.55 13.08 7.01
CA SER A 274 10.61 13.67 7.95
C SER A 274 11.20 14.88 8.68
N LEU A 275 12.49 14.90 9.04
CA LEU A 275 13.09 16.07 9.68
C LEU A 275 13.27 17.25 8.74
N VAL A 276 13.60 17.00 7.47
CA VAL A 276 13.64 18.07 6.46
C VAL A 276 12.25 18.66 6.28
N ARG A 277 11.21 17.81 6.26
CA ARG A 277 9.82 18.25 6.21
C ARG A 277 9.39 18.97 7.48
N ASP A 278 9.75 18.46 8.66
CA ASP A 278 9.41 19.05 9.95
C ASP A 278 10.17 20.37 10.17
N PHE A 279 11.37 20.52 9.59
CA PHE A 279 12.05 21.79 9.48
C PHE A 279 11.29 22.72 8.53
N ALA A 280 11.01 22.31 7.29
CA ALA A 280 10.26 23.11 6.32
C ALA A 280 8.87 23.55 6.87
N ALA A 281 8.22 22.67 7.63
CA ALA A 281 6.97 22.89 8.36
C ALA A 281 7.04 24.06 9.33
N ARG A 282 8.13 24.17 10.10
CA ARG A 282 8.35 25.28 11.04
C ARG A 282 8.43 26.61 10.31
N TRP A 283 8.99 26.63 9.10
CA TRP A 283 9.09 27.84 8.28
C TRP A 283 7.81 28.12 7.47
N ARG A 284 6.98 27.10 7.20
CA ARG A 284 5.71 27.21 6.47
C ARG A 284 4.66 26.27 7.07
N PRO A 285 3.92 26.70 8.10
CA PRO A 285 2.97 25.86 8.83
C PRO A 285 1.91 25.18 7.96
N GLY A 286 1.53 25.80 6.84
CA GLY A 286 0.57 25.24 5.88
C GLY A 286 1.04 24.02 5.10
N LEU A 287 2.35 23.71 5.07
CA LEU A 287 2.89 22.54 4.37
C LEU A 287 2.90 21.25 5.21
N ALA A 288 2.47 21.31 6.48
CA ALA A 288 2.81 20.30 7.48
C ALA A 288 1.66 19.77 8.33
N ALA A 289 0.41 20.07 7.98
CA ALA A 289 -0.77 19.73 8.78
C ALA A 289 -0.95 18.22 9.09
N HIS A 290 -0.14 17.33 8.51
CA HIS A 290 -0.22 15.88 8.71
C HIS A 290 1.05 15.29 9.36
N ALA A 291 1.80 16.10 10.11
CA ALA A 291 2.99 15.66 10.83
C ALA A 291 2.64 14.97 12.18
N GLY A 292 1.76 13.98 12.20
CA GLY A 292 1.67 13.03 13.32
C GLY A 292 2.73 11.95 13.17
N ASN A 293 3.62 11.75 14.16
CA ASN A 293 4.49 10.55 14.24
C ASN A 293 3.71 9.30 14.67
N ALA A 294 2.43 9.47 15.00
CA ALA A 294 1.58 8.39 15.43
C ALA A 294 1.42 7.36 14.31
N SER A 295 1.32 6.12 14.75
CA SER A 295 0.79 5.05 13.93
C SER A 295 -0.68 5.32 13.61
N ASP A 296 -1.15 4.91 12.44
CA ASP A 296 -2.57 5.02 12.05
C ASP A 296 -3.15 3.67 11.67
N PHE A 297 -4.48 3.63 11.50
CA PHE A 297 -5.17 2.39 11.17
C PHE A 297 -4.76 1.84 9.80
N HIS A 298 -4.62 2.71 8.80
CA HIS A 298 -4.30 2.31 7.42
C HIS A 298 -2.97 1.57 7.33
N ALA A 299 -1.88 2.20 7.76
CA ALA A 299 -0.56 1.59 7.73
C ALA A 299 -0.46 0.39 8.71
N SER A 300 -1.17 0.44 9.85
CA SER A 300 -1.14 -0.65 10.83
C SER A 300 -1.89 -1.90 10.38
N ALA A 301 -3.00 -1.77 9.64
CA ALA A 301 -3.70 -2.91 9.05
C ALA A 301 -2.82 -3.63 8.01
N GLN A 302 -2.12 -2.86 7.17
CA GLN A 302 -1.17 -3.41 6.21
C GLN A 302 0.00 -4.12 6.91
N GLY A 303 0.63 -3.47 7.90
CA GLY A 303 1.73 -4.04 8.68
C GLY A 303 1.33 -5.30 9.46
N LEU A 304 0.11 -5.33 10.00
CA LEU A 304 -0.46 -6.51 10.66
C LEU A 304 -0.55 -7.70 9.71
N LEU A 305 -1.10 -7.52 8.50
CA LEU A 305 -1.21 -8.63 7.55
C LEU A 305 0.16 -9.07 7.01
N ILE A 306 1.09 -8.13 6.75
CA ILE A 306 2.47 -8.46 6.38
C ILE A 306 3.12 -9.35 7.45
N THR A 307 3.01 -8.98 8.73
CA THR A 307 3.61 -9.76 9.83
C THR A 307 2.92 -11.10 10.06
N ALA A 308 1.61 -11.20 9.81
CA ALA A 308 0.88 -12.47 9.81
C ALA A 308 1.39 -13.42 8.70
N LEU A 309 1.53 -12.93 7.46
CA LEU A 309 2.05 -13.70 6.33
C LEU A 309 3.52 -14.12 6.56
N ALA A 310 4.34 -13.22 7.10
CA ALA A 310 5.77 -13.47 7.36
C ALA A 310 6.07 -14.42 8.53
N SER A 311 5.07 -14.79 9.33
CA SER A 311 5.24 -15.66 10.51
C SER A 311 4.63 -17.06 10.33
N ARG A 312 4.22 -17.41 9.11
CA ARG A 312 3.81 -18.79 8.74
C ARG A 312 5.01 -19.73 8.62
#